data_AF-A0A497JJ16-F1
#
_entry.id   AF-A0A497JJ16-F1
#
_cell.length_a   1.000
_cell.length_b   1.000
_cell.length_c   1.000
_cell.angle_alpha   90.00
_cell.angle_beta   90.00
_cell.angle_gamma   90.00
#
_symmetry.space_group_name_H-M   'P 1'
#
loop_
_entity.id
_entity.type
_entity.pdbx_description
1 polymer ?
#
loop_
_entity_poly.entity_id
_entity_poly.type
_entity_poly.pdbx_seq_one_letter_code
_entity_poly.pdbx_strand_id
1 'polypeptide(L)' 'MKGSERKAEIAVIGGTGLERFVKDAEIVRLGTPYGISSPVFLTEIHGRNVAFLPRHGIHHSVPP' A
#
# COMPACT_ATOMS: atom_id res chain seq x y z
N MET A 1 17.67 -1.51 -6.16
CA MET A 1 16.78 -0.89 -5.14
C MET A 1 16.40 -1.96 -4.13
N LYS A 2 16.73 -1.77 -2.85
CA LYS A 2 16.33 -2.71 -1.79
C LYS A 2 14.82 -2.51 -1.55
N GLY A 3 14.02 -3.52 -1.87
CA GLY A 3 12.64 -3.59 -1.39
C GLY A 3 12.64 -3.71 0.14
N SER A 4 11.54 -3.30 0.78
CA SER A 4 11.34 -3.54 2.21
C SER A 4 11.60 -5.01 2.54
N GLU A 5 12.31 -5.29 3.64
CA GLU A 5 12.59 -6.69 4.04
C GLU A 5 11.29 -7.46 4.40
N ARG A 6 10.21 -6.74 4.69
CA ARG A 6 8.87 -7.33 4.81
C ARG A 6 8.24 -7.56 3.43
N LYS A 7 8.06 -8.84 3.09
CA LYS A 7 7.18 -9.27 2.00
C LYS A 7 5.74 -9.36 2.50
N ALA A 8 4.82 -8.72 1.79
CA ALA A 8 3.40 -8.95 2.01
C ALA A 8 2.97 -10.28 1.37
N GLU A 9 2.10 -11.01 2.07
CA GLU A 9 1.48 -12.25 1.56
C GLU A 9 0.23 -11.95 0.73
N ILE A 10 -0.48 -10.88 1.11
CA ILE A 10 -1.74 -10.46 0.49
C ILE A 10 -1.59 -9.00 0.07
N ALA A 11 -2.04 -8.69 -1.14
CA ALA A 11 -2.12 -7.32 -1.64
C ALA A 11 -3.59 -6.93 -1.88
N VAL A 12 -3.96 -5.75 -1.41
CA VAL A 12 -5.28 -5.15 -1.63
C VAL A 12 -5.11 -3.84 -2.39
N ILE A 13 -5.72 -3.75 -3.57
CA ILE A 13 -5.79 -2.53 -4.35
C ILE A 13 -7.21 -1.98 -4.23
N GLY A 14 -7.37 -0.85 -3.55
CA GLY A 14 -8.69 -0.39 -3.11
C GLY A 14 -8.95 1.10 -3.34
N GLY A 15 -10.22 1.49 -3.16
CA GLY A 15 -10.66 2.88 -3.18
C GLY A 15 -10.77 3.49 -1.78
N THR A 16 -11.23 4.75 -1.74
CA THR A 16 -11.42 5.55 -0.53
C THR A 16 -12.20 4.79 0.55
N GLY A 17 -11.75 4.92 1.80
CA GLY A 17 -12.37 4.33 2.97
C GLY A 17 -11.88 2.91 3.31
N LEU A 18 -11.13 2.23 2.44
CA LEU A 18 -10.46 0.97 2.80
C LEU A 18 -9.19 1.23 3.64
N GLU A 19 -8.59 2.42 3.57
CA GLU A 19 -7.50 2.80 4.46
C GLU A 19 -7.85 2.71 5.96
N ARG A 20 -9.14 2.73 6.34
CA ARG A 20 -9.56 2.58 7.75
C ARG A 20 -9.16 1.24 8.38
N PHE A 21 -8.92 0.23 7.55
CA PHE A 21 -8.49 -1.11 7.99
C PHE A 21 -6.97 -1.18 8.18
N VAL A 22 -6.24 -0.17 7.70
CA VAL A 22 -4.80 -0.08 7.79
C VAL A 22 -4.46 0.64 9.10
N LYS A 23 -4.08 -0.12 10.12
CA LYS A 23 -3.59 0.41 11.41
C LYS A 23 -2.11 0.10 11.56
N ASP A 24 -1.39 0.99 12.26
CA ASP A 24 0.04 0.82 12.59
C ASP A 24 0.91 0.40 11.39
N ALA A 25 0.63 0.98 10.23
CA ALA A 25 1.26 0.58 8.99
C ALA A 25 2.60 1.28 8.76
N GLU A 26 3.56 0.51 8.26
CA GLU A 26 4.75 1.06 7.62
C GLU A 26 4.39 1.58 6.24
N ILE A 27 4.79 2.81 5.93
CA ILE A 27 4.53 3.43 4.63
C ILE A 27 5.80 3.35 3.79
N VAL A 28 5.71 2.71 2.63
CA VAL A 28 6.82 2.60 1.69
C VAL A 28 6.44 3.17 0.33
N ARG A 29 7.40 3.80 -0.35
CA ARG A 29 7.28 4.19 -1.76
C ARG A 29 8.26 3.36 -2.56
N LEU A 30 7.75 2.71 -3.60
CA LEU A 30 8.54 1.82 -4.43
C LEU A 30 8.80 2.50 -5.76
N GLY A 31 10.06 2.50 -6.19
CA GLY A 31 10.34 2.80 -7.59
C GLY A 31 10.04 1.56 -8.44
N THR A 32 9.47 1.80 -9.61
CA THR A 32 9.23 0.79 -10.64
C THR A 32 9.83 1.32 -11.95
N PRO A 33 10.00 0.48 -12.98
CA PRO A 33 10.33 0.94 -14.32
C PRO A 33 9.32 1.97 -14.89
N TYR A 34 8.11 2.04 -14.32
CA TYR A 34 7.04 2.96 -14.70
C TYR A 34 6.98 4.22 -13.83
N GLY A 35 7.98 4.44 -12.95
CA GLY A 35 8.03 5.57 -12.03
C GLY A 35 7.81 5.20 -10.57
N ILE A 36 7.64 6.23 -9.73
CA ILE A 36 7.43 6.07 -8.29
C ILE A 36 5.96 5.72 -8.03
N SER A 37 5.73 4.67 -7.24
CA SER A 37 4.39 4.27 -6.84
C SER A 37 3.71 5.31 -5.94
N SER A 38 2.37 5.27 -5.90
CA SER A 38 1.64 5.78 -4.73
C SER A 38 2.16 5.08 -3.46
N PRO A 39 2.03 5.72 -2.27
CA PRO A 39 2.39 5.09 -1.01
C PRO A 39 1.72 3.73 -0.84
N VAL A 40 2.53 2.72 -0.57
CA VAL A 40 2.09 1.37 -0.20
C VAL A 40 2.13 1.27 1.31
N PHE A 41 1.04 0.81 1.91
CA PHE A 41 0.91 0.63 3.34
C PHE A 41 1.10 -0.85 3.68
N LEU A 42 2.08 -1.16 4.52
CA LEU A 42 2.36 -2.51 4.99
C LEU A 42 1.86 -2.65 6.43
N THR A 43 0.97 -3.59 6.68
CA THR A 43 0.36 -3.82 7.99
C THR A 43 0.16 -5.32 8.23
N GLU A 44 -0.19 -5.69 9.46
CA GLU A 44 -0.60 -7.03 9.83
C GLU A 44 -2.11 -7.06 10.10
N ILE A 45 -2.82 -7.99 9.46
CA ILE A 45 -4.25 -8.23 9.70
C ILE A 45 -4.42 -9.70 10.05
N HIS A 46 -4.87 -9.99 11.27
CA HIS A 46 -5.05 -11.35 11.79
C HIS A 46 -3.80 -12.25 11.61
N GLY A 47 -2.60 -11.74 11.93
CA GLY A 47 -1.35 -12.50 11.82
C GLY A 47 -0.80 -12.61 10.38
N ARG A 48 -1.37 -11.89 9.41
CA ARG A 48 -0.98 -11.97 7.99
C ARG A 48 -0.42 -10.63 7.53
N ASN A 49 0.72 -10.66 6.85
CA ASN A 49 1.32 -9.47 6.25
C ASN A 49 0.51 -9.02 5.04
N VAL A 50 -0.05 -7.82 5.08
CA VAL A 50 -0.90 -7.24 4.03
C VAL A 50 -0.28 -5.95 3.51
N ALA A 51 -0.23 -5.82 2.18
CA ALA A 51 0.05 -4.57 1.49
C ALA A 51 -1.25 -3.95 0.98
N PHE A 52 -1.47 -2.67 1.28
CA PHE A 52 -2.56 -1.89 0.71
C PHE A 52 -2.02 -0.80 -0.23
N LEU A 53 -2.60 -0.70 -1.42
CA LEU A 53 -2.28 0.33 -2.42
C LEU A 53 -3.58 1.05 -2.83
N PRO A 54 -3.72 2.37 -2.54
CA PRO A 54 -4.89 3.12 -2.97
C PRO A 54 -4.83 3.39 -4.48
N ARG A 55 -5.82 2.89 -5.23
CA ARG A 55 -5.85 3.00 -6.71
C ARG A 55 -5.94 4.44 -7.23
N HIS A 56 -6.57 5.32 -6.46
CA HIS A 56 -6.74 6.75 -6.76
C HIS A 56 -5.77 7.65 -5.99
N GLY A 57 -4.70 7.06 -5.44
CA GLY A 57 -3.79 7.78 -4.55
C GLY A 57 -4.45 8.18 -3.23
N ILE A 58 -3.66 8.81 -2.37
CA ILE A 58 -4.15 9.32 -1.08
C ILE A 58 -5.10 10.49 -1.37
N HIS A 59 -6.19 10.57 -0.60
CA HIS A 59 -7.23 11.59 -0.74
C HIS A 59 -7.88 11.64 -2.14
N HIS A 60 -7.88 10.52 -2.87
CA HIS A 60 -8.45 10.44 -4.22
C HIS A 60 -7.82 11.46 -5.20
N SER A 61 -6.53 11.71 -5.04
CA SER A 61 -5.77 12.70 -5.83
C SER A 61 -5.60 12.33 -7.30
N VAL A 62 -5.84 11.08 -7.68
CA VAL A 62 -5.69 10.57 -9.05
C VAL A 62 -7.04 10.07 -9.58
N PRO A 63 -7.54 10.60 -10.71
CA PRO A 63 -8.81 10.14 -11.29
C PRO A 63 -8.71 8.70 -11.82
N PRO A 64 -9.86 8.07 -12.15
CA PRO A 64 -9.90 6.78 -12.84
C PRO A 64 -9.20 6.76 -14.19
#